data_AF-A0A3P7E285-F1
#
_entry.id   AF-A0A3P7E285-F1
#
_cell.length_a   1.000
_cell.length_b   1.000
_cell.length_c   1.000
_cell.angle_alpha   90.00
_cell.angle_beta   90.00
_cell.angle_gamma   90.00
#
_symmetry.space_group_name_H-M   'P 1'
#
loop_
_entity.id
_entity.type
_entity.pdbx_description
1 polymer ?
#
loop_
_entity_poly.entity_id
_entity_poly.type
_entity_poly.pdbx_seq_one_letter_code
_entity_poly.pdbx_strand_id
1 'polypeptide(L)'
;MEFDTITTVLNGLTIEQSLVVYRVSHNKKQSFINQEIDDDHWSSDGAEVDDGDLRITNDEIDKTVTLYICATMWHETRIEMMQMLKSIIKLDKEHSLMLIERRRSDDIKYRLEAHIFFDDVWEDQMEFGRTPNGFFQTFFHLLLELTQQNILSKGCFRNESVNESAENDRVLVNTAYGGRLVVRLPAGTLLFVHLKDKQLVRHKKRWSQVMYLYYLLGHRIMDSHMSVEDRQLEADNTYILAIDGDSKFEPSAVMKLLRLMNVKNEIGCACGRIHPIGE
;
A
#
# COMPACT_ATOMS: atom_id res chain seq x y z
N MET A 1 -9.82 -23.55 -4.00
CA MET A 1 -9.56 -22.23 -4.58
C MET A 1 -8.30 -22.38 -5.39
N GLU A 2 -8.44 -22.58 -6.71
CA GLU A 2 -7.31 -22.54 -7.63
C GLU A 2 -6.75 -21.11 -7.62
N PHE A 3 -5.47 -20.97 -7.26
CA PHE A 3 -4.76 -19.72 -7.46
C PHE A 3 -4.13 -19.79 -8.84
N ASP A 4 -4.47 -18.85 -9.73
CA ASP A 4 -3.72 -18.62 -10.95
C ASP A 4 -2.29 -18.24 -10.55
N THR A 5 -1.38 -19.21 -10.66
CA THR A 5 0.02 -19.05 -10.27
C THR A 5 0.76 -18.49 -11.47
N ILE A 6 1.12 -17.20 -11.43
CA ILE A 6 1.98 -16.60 -12.46
C ILE A 6 3.44 -16.92 -12.12
N THR A 7 4.06 -17.77 -12.94
CA THR A 7 5.49 -18.12 -12.85
C THR A 7 6.37 -16.88 -13.07
N THR A 8 7.23 -16.57 -12.10
CA THR A 8 8.20 -15.48 -12.20
C THR A 8 9.22 -15.79 -13.31
N VAL A 9 9.36 -14.87 -14.27
CA VAL A 9 10.44 -14.95 -15.27
C VAL A 9 11.74 -14.57 -14.58
N LEU A 10 12.61 -15.56 -14.34
CA LEU A 10 13.84 -15.45 -13.53
C LEU A 10 14.95 -14.58 -14.15
N ASN A 11 14.72 -13.91 -15.28
CA ASN A 11 15.76 -13.22 -16.04
C ASN A 11 15.41 -11.74 -16.30
N GLY A 12 16.00 -10.85 -15.48
CA GLY A 12 16.80 -9.72 -15.94
C GLY A 12 16.15 -8.43 -16.46
N LEU A 13 14.84 -8.32 -16.64
CA LEU A 13 14.25 -7.11 -17.27
C LEU A 13 12.74 -6.98 -16.99
N THR A 14 12.29 -6.98 -15.73
CA THR A 14 10.86 -7.25 -15.51
C THR A 14 10.26 -6.40 -14.42
N ILE A 15 9.61 -5.33 -14.89
CA ILE A 15 8.51 -4.60 -14.25
C ILE A 15 7.79 -5.53 -13.28
N GLU A 16 7.68 -5.15 -12.00
CA GLU A 16 6.85 -5.88 -11.03
C GLU A 16 5.49 -6.17 -11.67
N GLN A 17 5.21 -7.42 -12.00
CA GLN A 17 3.98 -7.80 -12.69
C GLN A 17 2.75 -7.35 -11.88
N SER A 18 2.88 -7.26 -10.56
CA SER A 18 1.88 -6.65 -9.67
C SER A 18 1.66 -5.15 -9.93
N LEU A 19 2.70 -4.37 -10.22
CA LEU A 19 2.56 -2.94 -10.56
C LEU A 19 1.93 -2.76 -11.94
N VAL A 20 2.10 -3.70 -12.87
CA VAL A 20 1.44 -3.62 -14.19
C VAL A 20 -0.07 -3.75 -14.04
N VAL A 21 -0.54 -4.75 -13.28
CA VAL A 21 -1.98 -5.00 -13.08
C VAL A 21 -2.67 -3.80 -12.43
N TYR A 22 -2.00 -3.14 -11.48
CA TYR A 22 -2.56 -1.98 -10.81
C TYR A 22 -2.29 -0.63 -11.46
N ARG A 23 -1.20 -0.42 -12.23
CA ARG A 23 -1.03 0.82 -13.02
C ARG A 23 -2.18 1.03 -13.99
N VAL A 24 -2.68 -0.04 -14.61
CA VAL A 24 -3.86 0.03 -15.50
C VAL A 24 -5.11 0.47 -14.72
N SER A 25 -5.28 -0.02 -13.49
CA SER A 25 -6.41 0.36 -12.62
C SER A 25 -6.27 1.77 -12.02
N HIS A 26 -5.03 2.19 -11.70
CA HIS A 26 -4.73 3.52 -11.18
C HIS A 26 -4.92 4.59 -12.27
N ASN A 27 -4.47 4.31 -13.50
CA ASN A 27 -4.71 5.17 -14.66
C ASN A 27 -6.20 5.29 -15.00
N LYS A 28 -7.00 4.22 -14.82
CA LYS A 28 -8.46 4.29 -14.94
C LYS A 28 -9.08 5.22 -13.88
N LYS A 29 -8.66 5.12 -12.61
CA LYS A 29 -9.17 6.03 -11.55
C LYS A 29 -8.79 7.49 -11.86
N GLN A 30 -7.61 7.73 -12.40
CA GLN A 30 -7.15 9.07 -12.80
C GLN A 30 -7.89 9.59 -14.04
N SER A 31 -8.22 8.74 -15.02
CA SER A 31 -9.00 9.14 -16.19
C SER A 31 -10.45 9.48 -15.86
N PHE A 32 -11.06 8.76 -14.90
CA PHE A 32 -12.39 9.11 -14.38
C PHE A 32 -12.38 10.47 -13.65
N ILE A 33 -11.31 10.77 -12.89
CA ILE A 33 -11.15 12.07 -12.22
C ILE A 33 -10.94 13.20 -13.23
N ASN A 34 -10.18 12.96 -14.31
CA ASN A 34 -9.92 13.99 -15.32
C ASN A 34 -11.13 14.25 -16.22
N GLN A 35 -11.97 13.24 -16.52
CA GLN A 35 -13.19 13.42 -17.31
C GLN A 35 -14.28 14.24 -16.61
N GLU A 36 -14.28 14.32 -15.27
CA GLU A 36 -15.22 15.18 -14.52
C GLU A 36 -14.72 16.64 -14.40
N ILE A 37 -13.49 16.95 -14.84
CA ILE A 37 -12.87 18.29 -14.73
C ILE A 37 -12.92 19.06 -16.07
N ASP A 38 -13.02 18.35 -17.19
CA ASP A 38 -13.02 18.96 -18.54
C ASP A 38 -14.35 19.64 -18.94
N ASP A 39 -15.37 19.65 -18.05
CA ASP A 39 -16.67 20.29 -18.31
C ASP A 39 -16.78 21.77 -17.85
N ASP A 40 -15.72 22.34 -17.25
CA ASP A 40 -15.68 23.77 -16.89
C ASP A 40 -14.79 24.59 -17.86
N HIS A 41 -15.48 25.18 -18.84
CA HIS A 41 -15.09 26.28 -19.73
C HIS A 41 -14.25 27.37 -19.02
N TRP A 42 -13.19 27.91 -19.65
CA TRP A 42 -12.91 29.35 -19.85
C TRP A 42 -11.47 29.62 -20.37
N SER A 43 -11.43 29.99 -21.65
CA SER A 43 -10.59 31.00 -22.34
C SER A 43 -9.06 31.02 -22.24
N SER A 44 -8.48 30.80 -23.43
CA SER A 44 -7.12 31.13 -23.87
C SER A 44 -6.87 32.64 -23.88
N ASP A 45 -5.75 33.09 -23.31
CA ASP A 45 -5.07 34.29 -23.75
C ASP A 45 -3.55 34.09 -23.65
N GLY A 46 -2.85 34.44 -24.72
CA GLY A 46 -1.45 34.12 -24.94
C GLY A 46 -0.49 35.08 -24.25
N ALA A 47 0.61 34.54 -23.73
CA ALA A 47 1.79 35.32 -23.35
C ALA A 47 3.06 34.51 -23.67
N GLU A 48 4.07 35.26 -24.07
CA GLU A 48 5.21 34.88 -24.89
C GLU A 48 6.24 34.00 -24.17
N VAL A 49 6.92 33.17 -24.96
CA VAL A 49 7.94 32.20 -24.53
C VAL A 49 9.28 32.91 -24.37
N ASP A 50 9.81 32.92 -23.14
CA ASP A 50 11.20 33.28 -22.85
C ASP A 50 12.06 32.00 -22.77
N ASP A 51 13.14 32.00 -23.55
CA ASP A 51 14.04 30.89 -23.84
C ASP A 51 15.16 30.85 -22.79
N GLY A 52 14.85 30.27 -21.62
CA GLY A 52 15.82 30.13 -20.53
C GLY A 52 15.38 29.07 -19.51
N ASP A 53 16.09 27.94 -19.48
CA ASP A 53 15.89 26.82 -18.55
C ASP A 53 14.54 26.07 -18.64
N LEU A 54 14.39 25.23 -19.68
CA LEU A 54 13.43 24.12 -19.68
C LEU A 54 13.89 23.01 -18.70
N ARG A 55 13.90 23.30 -17.40
CA ARG A 55 13.71 22.27 -16.38
C ARG A 55 12.21 22.09 -16.25
N ILE A 56 11.69 20.96 -16.72
CA ILE A 56 10.33 20.53 -16.40
C ILE A 56 10.33 20.19 -14.91
N THR A 57 10.24 21.20 -14.04
CA THR A 57 9.92 21.01 -12.62
C THR A 57 8.44 20.66 -12.58
N ASN A 58 8.14 19.38 -12.41
CA ASN A 58 6.80 18.93 -12.13
C ASN A 58 6.46 19.37 -10.69
N ASP A 59 6.05 20.63 -10.52
CA ASP A 59 5.73 21.28 -9.25
C ASP A 59 4.76 20.47 -8.36
N GLU A 60 3.99 19.55 -8.97
CA GLU A 60 3.08 18.64 -8.28
C GLU A 60 3.74 17.36 -7.72
N ILE A 61 4.82 16.88 -8.35
CA ILE A 61 5.58 15.72 -7.87
C ILE A 61 6.35 16.12 -6.61
N ASP A 62 6.92 17.33 -6.58
CA ASP A 62 7.65 17.87 -5.42
C ASP A 62 6.82 17.95 -4.14
N LYS A 63 5.48 17.99 -4.25
CA LYS A 63 4.57 18.19 -3.11
C LYS A 63 3.80 16.93 -2.69
N THR A 64 3.86 15.85 -3.45
CA THR A 64 3.06 14.66 -3.15
C THR A 64 3.87 13.70 -2.29
N VAL A 65 3.47 13.57 -1.03
CA VAL A 65 4.11 12.68 -0.06
C VAL A 65 3.70 11.22 -0.30
N THR A 66 4.59 10.25 -0.14
CA THR A 66 4.25 8.82 -0.14
C THR A 66 4.29 8.26 1.28
N LEU A 67 3.18 7.69 1.75
CA LEU A 67 3.09 7.05 3.07
C LEU A 67 2.98 5.53 2.91
N TYR A 68 4.01 4.82 3.37
CA TYR A 68 4.02 3.36 3.48
C TYR A 68 3.65 2.93 4.90
N ILE A 69 2.53 2.25 5.09
CA ILE A 69 2.25 1.53 6.35
C ILE A 69 3.01 0.22 6.32
N CYS A 70 3.86 -0.05 7.31
CA CYS A 70 4.62 -1.30 7.40
C CYS A 70 4.31 -2.00 8.71
N ALA A 71 3.68 -3.17 8.63
CA ALA A 71 3.47 -4.05 9.76
C ALA A 71 4.33 -5.31 9.65
N THR A 72 4.77 -5.82 10.80
CA THR A 72 5.35 -7.17 10.89
C THR A 72 4.41 -8.04 11.72
N MET A 73 4.15 -9.26 11.26
CA MET A 73 3.31 -10.20 12.00
C MET A 73 3.99 -11.56 12.08
N TRP A 74 3.88 -12.20 13.23
CA TRP A 74 4.30 -13.58 13.43
C TRP A 74 3.57 -14.16 14.65
N HIS A 75 2.78 -15.21 14.44
CA HIS A 75 1.98 -15.84 15.50
C HIS A 75 0.98 -14.90 16.22
N GLU A 76 0.52 -13.84 15.56
CA GLU A 76 -0.52 -12.94 16.09
C GLU A 76 -1.86 -13.68 16.23
N THR A 77 -2.66 -13.30 17.22
CA THR A 77 -4.01 -13.82 17.43
C THR A 77 -5.00 -13.25 16.40
N ARG A 78 -6.14 -13.93 16.24
CA ARG A 78 -7.25 -13.44 15.39
C ARG A 78 -7.69 -12.02 15.80
N ILE A 79 -7.67 -11.71 17.10
CA ILE A 79 -8.10 -10.40 17.62
C ILE A 79 -7.10 -9.32 17.23
N GLU A 80 -5.80 -9.54 17.46
CA GLU A 80 -4.72 -8.61 17.11
C GLU A 80 -4.72 -8.31 15.60
N MET A 81 -4.72 -9.34 14.76
CA MET A 81 -4.77 -9.20 13.30
C MET A 81 -6.01 -8.42 12.83
N MET A 82 -7.17 -8.68 13.44
CA MET A 82 -8.41 -7.96 13.12
C MET A 82 -8.32 -6.48 13.52
N GLN A 83 -7.75 -6.16 14.68
CA GLN A 83 -7.61 -4.78 15.15
C GLN A 83 -6.67 -3.97 14.24
N MET A 84 -5.54 -4.56 13.85
CA MET A 84 -4.59 -3.95 12.91
C MET A 84 -5.24 -3.74 11.53
N LEU A 85 -5.87 -4.76 10.94
CA LEU A 85 -6.55 -4.66 9.64
C LEU A 85 -7.67 -3.61 9.65
N LYS A 86 -8.46 -3.55 10.72
CA LYS A 86 -9.49 -2.51 10.88
C LYS A 86 -8.89 -1.11 10.90
N SER A 87 -7.74 -0.91 11.54
CA SER A 87 -7.03 0.39 11.56
C SER A 87 -6.59 0.80 10.15
N ILE A 88 -6.01 -0.14 9.38
CA ILE A 88 -5.61 0.09 7.98
C ILE A 88 -6.82 0.40 7.10
N ILE A 89 -7.92 -0.35 7.21
CA ILE A 89 -9.14 -0.13 6.42
C ILE A 89 -9.82 1.21 6.79
N LYS A 90 -9.80 1.62 8.07
CA LYS A 90 -10.27 2.94 8.48
C LYS A 90 -9.44 4.05 7.81
N LEU A 91 -8.13 3.90 7.76
CA LEU A 91 -7.25 4.87 7.11
C LEU A 91 -7.43 4.89 5.58
N ASP A 92 -7.64 3.74 4.93
CA ASP A 92 -8.00 3.65 3.50
C ASP A 92 -9.28 4.47 3.19
N LYS A 93 -10.32 4.34 4.03
CA LYS A 93 -11.55 5.15 3.91
C LYS A 93 -11.28 6.65 4.08
N GLU A 94 -10.57 7.04 5.14
CA GLU A 94 -10.24 8.44 5.41
C GLU A 94 -9.42 9.05 4.25
N HIS A 95 -8.42 8.33 3.77
CA HIS A 95 -7.59 8.74 2.64
C HIS A 95 -8.41 8.93 1.36
N SER A 96 -9.34 8.02 1.07
CA SER A 96 -10.23 8.18 -0.08
C SER A 96 -11.17 9.37 0.05
N LEU A 97 -11.64 9.71 1.27
CA LEU A 97 -12.46 10.91 1.48
C LEU A 97 -11.64 12.17 1.22
N MET A 98 -10.40 12.23 1.72
CA MET A 98 -9.48 13.34 1.46
C MET A 98 -9.15 13.54 -0.02
N LEU A 99 -9.11 12.47 -0.81
CA LEU A 99 -8.88 12.56 -2.26
C LEU A 99 -10.09 13.15 -3.03
N ILE A 100 -11.31 12.90 -2.55
CA ILE A 100 -12.55 13.39 -3.17
C ILE A 100 -12.83 14.83 -2.73
N GLU A 101 -12.71 15.10 -1.42
CA GLU A 101 -12.88 16.42 -0.84
C GLU A 101 -11.61 17.24 -1.09
N ARG A 102 -11.49 17.88 -2.27
CA ARG A 102 -10.43 18.87 -2.59
C ARG A 102 -10.53 20.14 -1.72
N ARG A 103 -10.59 20.01 -0.39
CA ARG A 103 -11.01 21.07 0.53
C ARG A 103 -9.87 21.52 1.42
N ARG A 104 -9.42 22.76 1.15
CA ARG A 104 -8.35 23.58 1.76
C ARG A 104 -6.99 23.41 1.09
N SER A 105 -6.41 24.54 0.68
CA SER A 105 -5.07 24.64 0.07
C SER A 105 -3.94 24.11 0.97
N ASP A 106 -4.22 23.92 2.26
CA ASP A 106 -3.25 23.50 3.28
C ASP A 106 -3.27 21.99 3.59
N ASP A 107 -4.15 21.19 2.96
CA ASP A 107 -4.19 19.76 3.22
C ASP A 107 -3.09 19.00 2.46
N ILE A 108 -2.43 18.09 3.17
CA ILE A 108 -1.29 17.32 2.65
C ILE A 108 -1.82 16.30 1.64
N LYS A 109 -1.40 16.45 0.38
CA LYS A 109 -1.62 15.44 -0.66
C LYS A 109 -0.62 14.32 -0.44
N TYR A 110 -1.12 13.12 -0.13
CA TYR A 110 -0.27 11.95 0.00
C TYR A 110 -0.82 10.72 -0.71
N ARG A 111 0.08 9.83 -1.13
CA ARG A 111 -0.20 8.48 -1.61
C ARG A 111 -0.13 7.52 -0.44
N LEU A 112 -1.01 6.52 -0.41
CA LEU A 112 -1.06 5.53 0.65
C LEU A 112 -0.83 4.14 0.05
N GLU A 113 0.11 3.39 0.62
CA GLU A 113 0.33 1.98 0.33
C GLU A 113 0.58 1.23 1.66
N ALA A 114 -0.02 0.05 1.82
CA ALA A 114 0.13 -0.75 3.03
C ALA A 114 0.92 -2.02 2.74
N HIS A 115 1.84 -2.37 3.63
CA HIS A 115 2.69 -3.54 3.54
C HIS A 115 2.65 -4.32 4.85
N ILE A 116 2.34 -5.62 4.77
CA ILE A 116 2.37 -6.55 5.89
C ILE A 116 3.42 -7.60 5.59
N PHE A 117 4.45 -7.69 6.43
CA PHE A 117 5.50 -8.70 6.34
C PHE A 117 5.15 -9.85 7.26
N PHE A 118 4.52 -10.87 6.68
CA PHE A 118 4.11 -12.08 7.38
C PHE A 118 5.29 -13.04 7.45
N ASP A 119 5.78 -13.28 8.65
CA ASP A 119 6.96 -14.12 8.88
C ASP A 119 6.61 -15.61 8.98
N ASP A 120 7.47 -16.47 8.44
CA ASP A 120 7.35 -17.93 8.50
C ASP A 120 5.97 -18.48 8.06
N VAL A 121 5.47 -18.03 6.89
CA VAL A 121 4.13 -18.39 6.40
C VAL A 121 4.01 -19.87 6.03
N TRP A 122 5.10 -20.52 5.65
CA TRP A 122 5.08 -21.82 5.00
C TRP A 122 5.41 -22.96 5.96
N GLU A 123 4.59 -24.01 5.94
CA GLU A 123 4.80 -25.27 6.66
C GLU A 123 4.90 -26.45 5.68
N ASP A 124 5.74 -27.42 6.03
CA ASP A 124 5.90 -28.66 5.27
C ASP A 124 4.88 -29.69 5.78
N GLN A 125 3.93 -30.08 4.93
CA GLN A 125 2.99 -31.16 5.18
C GLN A 125 3.42 -32.42 4.42
N MET A 126 3.32 -33.59 5.08
CA MET A 126 3.81 -34.86 4.52
C MET A 126 3.15 -35.22 3.18
N GLU A 127 1.88 -34.87 3.00
CA GLU A 127 1.06 -35.28 1.85
C GLU A 127 1.00 -34.23 0.74
N PHE A 128 0.98 -32.94 1.11
CA PHE A 128 0.73 -31.83 0.18
C PHE A 128 1.97 -30.98 -0.12
N GLY A 129 3.13 -31.38 0.42
CA GLY A 129 4.32 -30.56 0.37
C GLY A 129 4.11 -29.27 1.14
N ARG A 130 4.49 -28.14 0.55
CA ARG A 130 4.56 -26.87 1.25
C ARG A 130 3.26 -26.08 1.18
N THR A 131 2.68 -25.76 2.33
CA THR A 131 1.38 -25.09 2.43
C THR A 131 1.44 -23.89 3.38
N PRO A 132 0.51 -22.93 3.30
CA PRO A 132 0.45 -21.84 4.27
C PRO A 132 -0.04 -22.33 5.63
N ASN A 133 0.61 -21.86 6.69
CA ASN A 133 0.31 -22.21 8.07
C ASN A 133 -1.05 -21.67 8.56
N GLY A 134 -1.51 -22.16 9.72
CA GLY A 134 -2.80 -21.77 10.31
C GLY A 134 -2.92 -20.28 10.66
N PHE A 135 -1.81 -19.59 10.95
CA PHE A 135 -1.82 -18.14 11.23
C PHE A 135 -2.14 -17.35 9.96
N PHE A 136 -1.51 -17.68 8.84
CA PHE A 136 -1.79 -17.05 7.56
C PHE A 136 -3.20 -17.37 7.07
N GLN A 137 -3.67 -18.62 7.24
CA GLN A 137 -5.06 -18.97 6.92
C GLN A 137 -6.05 -18.11 7.72
N THR A 138 -5.83 -17.94 9.02
CA THR A 138 -6.65 -17.07 9.89
C THR A 138 -6.63 -15.62 9.41
N PHE A 139 -5.45 -15.09 9.10
CA PHE A 139 -5.29 -13.75 8.53
C PHE A 139 -6.03 -13.59 7.19
N PHE A 140 -5.88 -14.55 6.28
CA PHE A 140 -6.51 -14.50 4.97
C PHE A 140 -8.04 -14.51 5.10
N HIS A 141 -8.61 -15.37 5.95
CA HIS A 141 -10.04 -15.37 6.23
C HIS A 141 -10.53 -14.04 6.82
N LEU A 142 -9.79 -13.45 7.77
CA LEU A 142 -10.10 -12.11 8.31
C LEU A 142 -10.05 -11.03 7.23
N LEU A 143 -9.05 -11.08 6.35
CA LEU A 143 -8.91 -10.14 5.24
C LEU A 143 -10.12 -10.22 4.30
N LEU A 144 -10.56 -11.44 3.94
CA LEU A 144 -11.78 -11.63 3.15
C LEU A 144 -13.03 -11.12 3.86
N GLU A 145 -13.22 -11.47 5.14
CA GLU A 145 -14.34 -11.01 5.95
C GLU A 145 -14.44 -9.48 5.94
N LEU A 146 -13.34 -8.78 6.25
CA LEU A 146 -13.33 -7.32 6.37
C LEU A 146 -13.43 -6.59 5.02
N THR A 147 -12.94 -7.19 3.93
CA THR A 147 -13.03 -6.59 2.59
C THR A 147 -14.40 -6.80 1.96
N GLN A 148 -15.00 -7.99 2.13
CA GLN A 148 -16.31 -8.33 1.56
C GLN A 148 -17.48 -7.69 2.32
N GLN A 149 -17.41 -7.59 3.66
CA GLN A 149 -18.48 -6.93 4.44
C GLN A 149 -18.74 -5.50 3.97
N ASN A 150 -17.69 -4.79 3.51
CA ASN A 150 -17.83 -3.43 2.98
C ASN A 150 -18.58 -3.38 1.64
N ILE A 151 -18.54 -4.45 0.83
CA ILE A 151 -19.27 -4.55 -0.43
C ILE A 151 -20.78 -4.67 -0.15
N LEU A 152 -21.16 -5.51 0.81
CA LEU A 152 -22.57 -5.70 1.19
C LEU A 152 -23.18 -4.45 1.84
N SER A 153 -22.41 -3.69 2.61
CA SER A 153 -22.89 -2.43 3.21
C SER A 153 -23.10 -1.31 2.18
N LYS A 154 -22.44 -1.36 1.02
CA LYS A 154 -22.63 -0.40 -0.08
C LYS A 154 -23.79 -0.81 -0.99
N GLY A 155 -24.98 -1.06 -0.41
CA GLY A 155 -26.31 -0.82 -1.00
C GLY A 155 -26.61 -1.19 -2.46
N CYS A 156 -25.83 -2.03 -3.14
CA CYS A 156 -26.14 -2.46 -4.50
C CYS A 156 -27.16 -3.59 -4.43
N PHE A 157 -28.42 -3.20 -4.21
CA PHE A 157 -29.53 -4.04 -4.58
C PHE A 157 -29.41 -4.37 -6.06
N ARG A 158 -29.43 -5.68 -6.36
CA ARG A 158 -29.85 -6.26 -7.65
C ARG A 158 -28.77 -6.24 -8.73
N ASN A 159 -28.06 -7.37 -8.87
CA ASN A 159 -28.02 -8.21 -10.08
C ASN A 159 -27.12 -9.43 -9.82
N GLU A 160 -27.57 -10.61 -10.24
CA GLU A 160 -26.98 -11.94 -9.98
C GLU A 160 -25.65 -12.22 -10.72
N SER A 161 -24.75 -11.23 -10.82
CA SER A 161 -23.47 -11.34 -11.53
C SER A 161 -22.24 -10.90 -10.69
N VAL A 162 -22.35 -10.94 -9.35
CA VAL A 162 -21.36 -10.31 -8.44
C VAL A 162 -20.11 -11.17 -8.19
N ASN A 163 -20.06 -12.43 -8.64
CA ASN A 163 -18.95 -13.32 -8.28
C ASN A 163 -17.64 -13.04 -9.03
N GLU A 164 -17.67 -12.47 -10.24
CA GLU A 164 -16.44 -12.24 -11.02
C GLU A 164 -15.67 -10.97 -10.60
N SER A 165 -16.35 -9.99 -10.00
CA SER A 165 -15.70 -8.72 -9.65
C SER A 165 -14.77 -8.84 -8.44
N ALA A 166 -15.07 -9.75 -7.51
CA ALA A 166 -14.34 -9.88 -6.25
C ALA A 166 -13.03 -10.68 -6.35
N GLU A 167 -12.83 -11.44 -7.43
CA GLU A 167 -11.56 -12.12 -7.69
C GLU A 167 -10.52 -11.16 -8.27
N ASN A 168 -10.95 -10.15 -9.04
CA ASN A 168 -10.08 -9.17 -9.67
C ASN A 168 -9.34 -8.22 -8.70
N ASP A 169 -9.70 -8.24 -7.42
CA ASP A 169 -9.09 -7.38 -6.40
C ASP A 169 -7.92 -8.05 -5.65
N ARG A 170 -7.52 -9.28 -6.02
CA ARG A 170 -6.46 -10.04 -5.35
C ARG A 170 -5.55 -10.73 -6.35
N VAL A 171 -4.24 -10.57 -6.19
CA VAL A 171 -3.22 -11.21 -7.03
C VAL A 171 -2.16 -11.86 -6.16
N LEU A 172 -1.86 -13.14 -6.38
CA LEU A 172 -0.75 -13.83 -5.74
C LEU A 172 0.46 -13.87 -6.69
N VAL A 173 1.62 -13.43 -6.20
CA VAL A 173 2.86 -13.33 -6.99
C VAL A 173 3.97 -14.09 -6.28
N ASN A 174 4.72 -14.91 -7.02
CA ASN A 174 5.90 -15.58 -6.49
C ASN A 174 7.08 -14.60 -6.38
N THR A 175 7.83 -14.67 -5.28
CA THR A 175 8.95 -13.77 -5.00
C THR A 175 10.18 -14.55 -4.54
N ALA A 176 11.37 -13.96 -4.63
CA ALA A 176 12.62 -14.62 -4.23
C ALA A 176 12.69 -15.00 -2.73
N TYR A 177 11.79 -14.45 -1.91
CA TYR A 177 11.70 -14.69 -0.47
C TYR A 177 10.45 -15.50 -0.06
N GLY A 178 9.70 -16.04 -1.03
CA GLY A 178 8.47 -16.80 -0.81
C GLY A 178 7.38 -16.35 -1.78
N GLY A 179 6.44 -15.54 -1.30
CA GLY A 179 5.37 -15.01 -2.14
C GLY A 179 4.92 -13.61 -1.72
N ARG A 180 3.98 -13.05 -2.48
CA ARG A 180 3.34 -11.78 -2.18
C ARG A 180 1.89 -11.81 -2.64
N LEU A 181 0.97 -11.64 -1.69
CA LEU A 181 -0.44 -11.44 -1.97
C LEU A 181 -0.72 -9.93 -2.04
N VAL A 182 -1.19 -9.45 -3.19
CA VAL A 182 -1.56 -8.04 -3.40
C VAL A 182 -3.07 -7.95 -3.39
N VAL A 183 -3.62 -7.13 -2.50
CA VAL A 183 -5.07 -6.97 -2.31
C VAL A 183 -5.44 -5.51 -2.44
N ARG A 184 -6.49 -5.20 -3.20
CA ARG A 184 -7.09 -3.87 -3.22
C ARG A 184 -8.07 -3.73 -2.05
N LEU A 185 -7.85 -2.73 -1.20
CA LEU A 185 -8.75 -2.41 -0.09
C LEU A 185 -10.03 -1.70 -0.58
N PRO A 186 -11.11 -1.67 0.21
CA PRO A 186 -12.44 -1.21 -0.24
C PRO A 186 -12.53 0.24 -0.75
N ALA A 187 -11.60 1.13 -0.35
CA ALA A 187 -11.52 2.51 -0.85
C ALA A 187 -10.41 2.72 -1.91
N GLY A 188 -9.64 1.68 -2.19
CA GLY A 188 -8.76 1.56 -3.34
C GLY A 188 -7.27 1.53 -3.02
N THR A 189 -6.85 1.72 -1.76
CA THR A 189 -5.46 1.55 -1.33
C THR A 189 -4.99 0.11 -1.58
N LEU A 190 -3.74 -0.06 -2.01
CA LEU A 190 -3.14 -1.38 -2.18
C LEU A 190 -2.53 -1.88 -0.87
N LEU A 191 -2.86 -3.12 -0.53
CA LEU A 191 -2.27 -3.88 0.55
C LEU A 191 -1.37 -4.98 -0.03
N PHE A 192 -0.08 -4.92 0.25
CA PHE A 192 0.91 -5.91 -0.11
C PHE A 192 1.23 -6.78 1.10
N VAL A 193 0.85 -8.05 1.05
CA VAL A 193 1.15 -9.04 2.09
C VAL A 193 2.33 -9.87 1.61
N HIS A 194 3.50 -9.61 2.16
CA HIS A 194 4.75 -10.31 1.86
C HIS A 194 4.78 -11.62 2.65
N LEU A 195 4.71 -12.74 1.94
CA LEU A 195 4.66 -14.09 2.49
C LEU A 195 6.07 -14.64 2.63
N LYS A 196 6.72 -14.36 3.76
CA LYS A 196 8.11 -14.74 3.97
C LYS A 196 8.25 -16.23 4.24
N ASP A 197 9.29 -16.76 3.63
CA ASP A 197 9.71 -18.14 3.75
C ASP A 197 10.98 -18.25 4.59
N LYS A 198 10.91 -18.94 5.74
CA LYS A 198 12.05 -19.12 6.66
C LYS A 198 13.23 -19.89 6.05
N GLN A 199 13.01 -20.66 4.98
CA GLN A 199 14.06 -21.40 4.26
C GLN A 199 14.77 -20.50 3.23
N LEU A 200 14.15 -19.42 2.76
CA LEU A 200 14.70 -18.52 1.73
C LEU A 200 15.24 -17.20 2.31
N VAL A 201 14.62 -16.67 3.36
CA VAL A 201 14.98 -15.38 3.95
C VAL A 201 15.08 -15.46 5.47
N ARG A 202 15.88 -14.57 6.07
CA ARG A 202 15.99 -14.46 7.52
C ARG A 202 14.61 -14.16 8.14
N HIS A 203 14.21 -15.02 9.06
CA HIS A 203 12.97 -14.87 9.83
C HIS A 203 13.24 -14.07 11.13
N LYS A 204 12.17 -13.77 11.87
CA LYS A 204 12.02 -12.90 13.05
C LYS A 204 11.71 -11.44 12.72
N LYS A 205 10.99 -10.80 13.66
CA LYS A 205 10.52 -9.41 13.62
C LYS A 205 11.56 -8.40 13.14
N ARG A 206 12.76 -8.38 13.73
CA ARG A 206 13.84 -7.45 13.33
C ARG A 206 14.28 -7.65 11.87
N TRP A 207 14.34 -8.89 11.39
CA TRP A 207 14.70 -9.16 10.00
C TRP A 207 13.57 -8.78 9.03
N SER A 208 12.31 -8.93 9.43
CA SER A 208 11.17 -8.38 8.68
C SER A 208 11.21 -6.85 8.61
N GLN A 209 11.64 -6.18 9.69
CA GLN A 209 11.82 -4.72 9.69
C GLN A 209 12.92 -4.26 8.73
N VAL A 210 14.07 -4.94 8.76
CA VAL A 210 15.16 -4.72 7.81
C VAL A 210 14.68 -4.95 6.38
N MET A 211 13.91 -6.01 6.15
CA MET A 211 13.40 -6.35 4.82
C MET A 211 12.52 -5.25 4.23
N TYR A 212 11.61 -4.63 4.98
CA TYR A 212 10.78 -3.56 4.42
C TYR A 212 11.60 -2.30 4.11
N LEU A 213 12.59 -1.95 4.94
CA LEU A 213 13.46 -0.81 4.66
C LEU A 213 14.25 -1.02 3.37
N TYR A 214 14.85 -2.19 3.18
CA TYR A 214 15.57 -2.53 1.95
C TYR A 214 14.64 -2.61 0.73
N TYR A 215 13.45 -3.19 0.88
CA TYR A 215 12.50 -3.32 -0.21
C TYR A 215 11.95 -1.96 -0.66
N LEU A 216 11.53 -1.10 0.27
CA LEU A 216 10.91 0.19 -0.04
C LEU A 216 11.95 1.24 -0.43
N LEU A 217 13.00 1.42 0.37
CA LEU A 217 13.97 2.48 0.12
C LEU A 217 15.03 2.02 -0.89
N GLY A 218 15.64 0.85 -0.66
CA GLY A 218 16.68 0.33 -1.56
C GLY A 218 16.14 -0.08 -2.93
N HIS A 219 15.24 -1.05 -2.95
CA HIS A 219 14.82 -1.67 -4.20
C HIS A 219 13.79 -0.84 -4.97
N ARG A 220 12.77 -0.27 -4.31
CA ARG A 220 11.73 0.50 -5.02
C ARG A 220 12.17 1.91 -5.40
N ILE A 221 12.92 2.61 -4.54
CA ILE A 221 13.35 3.99 -4.80
C ILE A 221 14.76 4.00 -5.38
N MET A 222 15.75 3.47 -4.67
CA MET A 222 17.16 3.63 -5.06
C MET A 222 17.56 2.84 -6.32
N ASP A 223 17.00 1.64 -6.54
CA ASP A 223 17.26 0.83 -7.75
C ASP A 223 16.34 1.20 -8.93
N SER A 224 15.50 2.23 -8.79
CA SER A 224 14.65 2.71 -9.89
C SER A 224 15.46 3.36 -11.02
N HIS A 225 14.88 3.42 -12.22
CA HIS A 225 15.51 4.04 -13.40
C HIS A 225 15.48 5.60 -13.37
N MET A 226 15.17 6.20 -12.23
CA MET A 226 15.09 7.65 -12.03
C MET A 226 16.48 8.29 -11.92
N SER A 227 16.57 9.61 -12.15
CA SER A 227 17.83 10.36 -11.94
C SER A 227 18.27 10.29 -10.47
N VAL A 228 19.50 10.70 -10.17
CA VAL A 228 19.97 10.73 -8.76
C VAL A 228 19.13 11.74 -7.96
N GLU A 229 18.84 12.89 -8.56
CA GLU A 229 18.06 13.97 -7.99
C GLU A 229 16.61 13.53 -7.71
N ASP A 230 15.97 12.89 -8.69
CA ASP A 230 14.57 12.43 -8.53
C ASP A 230 14.45 11.32 -7.48
N ARG A 231 15.46 10.43 -7.37
CA ARG A 231 15.49 9.40 -6.32
C ARG A 231 15.60 10.01 -4.93
N GLN A 232 16.43 11.04 -4.79
CA GLN A 232 16.56 11.75 -3.52
C GLN A 232 15.25 12.47 -3.15
N LEU A 233 14.63 13.14 -4.12
CA LEU A 233 13.33 13.79 -3.93
C LEU A 233 12.24 12.79 -3.51
N GLU A 234 12.12 11.66 -4.21
CA GLU A 234 11.15 10.61 -3.85
C GLU A 234 11.44 10.05 -2.45
N ALA A 235 12.72 9.87 -2.08
CA ALA A 235 13.12 9.43 -0.76
C ALA A 235 12.77 10.45 0.33
N ASP A 236 13.01 11.74 0.09
CA ASP A 236 12.71 12.84 1.03
C ASP A 236 11.20 13.02 1.23
N ASN A 237 10.41 12.74 0.19
CA ASN A 237 8.95 12.77 0.23
C ASN A 237 8.31 11.42 0.64
N THR A 238 9.11 10.43 1.05
CA THR A 238 8.61 9.12 1.48
C THR A 238 8.68 8.96 3.00
N TYR A 239 7.53 8.67 3.62
CA TYR A 239 7.45 8.31 5.03
C TYR A 239 7.01 6.86 5.23
N ILE A 240 7.60 6.22 6.25
CA ILE A 240 7.24 4.86 6.67
C ILE A 240 6.56 4.94 8.04
N LEU A 241 5.29 4.55 8.09
CA LEU A 241 4.57 4.31 9.33
C LEU A 241 4.79 2.86 9.76
N ALA A 242 5.78 2.64 10.63
CA ALA A 242 6.02 1.33 11.22
C ALA A 242 5.00 1.03 12.34
N ILE A 243 4.27 -0.08 12.21
CA ILE A 243 3.30 -0.57 13.20
C ILE A 243 3.61 -2.01 13.60
N ASP A 244 3.17 -2.39 14.79
CA ASP A 244 3.24 -3.76 15.28
C ASP A 244 1.96 -4.55 14.94
N GLY A 245 2.04 -5.88 14.90
CA GLY A 245 0.91 -6.76 14.57
C GLY A 245 -0.23 -6.71 15.59
N ASP A 246 0.09 -6.34 16.84
CA ASP A 246 -0.81 -6.19 17.99
C ASP A 246 -1.28 -4.74 18.21
N SER A 247 -0.88 -3.81 17.33
CA SER A 247 -1.16 -2.39 17.50
C SER A 247 -2.41 -1.96 16.73
N LYS A 248 -3.18 -1.05 17.34
CA LYS A 248 -4.30 -0.35 16.69
C LYS A 248 -4.08 1.16 16.70
N PHE A 249 -4.58 1.82 15.66
CA PHE A 249 -4.48 3.28 15.53
C PHE A 249 -5.72 3.86 14.86
N GLU A 250 -5.92 5.16 15.05
CA GLU A 250 -6.97 5.91 14.35
C GLU A 250 -6.35 6.80 13.26
N PRO A 251 -7.04 7.03 12.13
CA PRO A 251 -6.52 7.86 11.04
C PRO A 251 -6.05 9.26 11.48
N SER A 252 -6.75 9.87 12.44
CA SER A 252 -6.39 11.18 12.98
C SER A 252 -5.01 11.21 13.66
N ALA A 253 -4.53 10.09 14.20
CA ALA A 253 -3.18 9.99 14.77
C ALA A 253 -2.13 9.99 13.66
N VAL A 254 -2.38 9.27 12.56
CA VAL A 254 -1.50 9.21 11.39
C VAL A 254 -1.40 10.59 10.73
N MET A 255 -2.53 11.28 10.58
CA MET A 255 -2.55 12.64 10.01
C MET A 255 -1.78 13.66 10.85
N LYS A 256 -1.78 13.53 12.19
CA LYS A 256 -0.97 14.38 13.07
C LYS A 256 0.52 14.14 12.87
N LEU A 257 0.94 12.88 12.75
CA LEU A 257 2.34 12.53 12.48
C LEU A 257 2.77 13.05 11.10
N LEU A 258 1.96 12.83 10.07
CA LEU A 258 2.24 13.29 8.70
C LEU A 258 2.38 14.82 8.64
N ARG A 259 1.49 15.56 9.31
CA ARG A 259 1.58 17.02 9.41
C ARG A 259 2.85 17.49 10.12
N LEU A 260 3.25 16.81 11.19
CA LEU A 260 4.48 17.15 11.90
C LEU A 260 5.73 16.96 11.03
N MET A 261 5.79 15.84 10.30
CA MET A 261 6.91 15.51 9.41
C MET A 261 6.97 16.48 8.22
N ASN A 262 5.82 16.84 7.65
CA ASN A 262 5.75 17.78 6.53
C ASN A 262 6.13 19.21 6.93
N VAL A 263 5.84 19.64 8.16
CA VAL A 263 6.23 20.97 8.67
C VAL A 263 7.71 21.02 9.07
N LYS A 264 8.28 19.90 9.51
CA LYS A 264 9.65 19.81 10.01
C LYS A 264 10.43 18.74 9.25
N ASN A 265 10.87 19.09 8.05
CA ASN A 265 11.67 18.23 7.18
C ASN A 265 13.03 17.79 7.80
N GLU A 266 13.51 18.48 8.83
CA GLU A 266 14.70 18.06 9.60
C GLU A 266 14.44 16.86 10.53
N ILE A 267 13.18 16.48 10.76
CA ILE A 267 12.84 15.35 11.63
C ILE A 267 12.92 14.06 10.83
N GLY A 268 13.86 13.18 11.20
CA GLY A 268 13.97 11.84 10.60
C GLY A 268 12.96 10.82 11.13
N CYS A 269 12.32 11.05 12.29
CA CYS A 269 11.34 10.14 12.88
C CYS A 269 10.41 10.84 13.87
N ALA A 270 9.13 10.50 13.84
CA ALA A 270 8.15 10.85 14.86
C ALA A 270 7.47 9.58 15.38
N CYS A 271 7.25 9.51 16.70
CA CYS A 271 6.65 8.35 17.36
C CYS A 271 5.36 8.74 18.10
N GLY A 272 4.30 7.97 17.88
CA GLY A 272 3.08 8.07 18.67
C GLY A 272 3.24 7.43 20.06
N ARG A 273 2.50 7.90 21.06
CA ARG A 273 2.45 7.23 22.36
C ARG A 273 1.57 5.99 22.26
N ILE A 274 2.15 4.82 22.56
CA ILE A 274 1.42 3.55 22.69
C ILE A 274 0.79 3.50 24.08
N HIS A 275 -0.51 3.27 24.14
CA HIS A 275 -1.23 3.07 25.39
C HIS A 275 -1.53 1.58 25.52
N PRO A 276 -0.95 0.87 26.50
CA PRO A 276 -1.23 -0.54 26.70
C PRO A 276 -2.69 -0.69 27.13
N ILE A 277 -3.42 -1.55 26.43
CA ILE A 277 -4.76 -1.96 26.81
C ILE A 277 -4.59 -3.41 27.23
N GLY A 278 -4.55 -3.65 28.54
CA GLY A 278 -4.50 -5.03 29.05
C GLY A 278 -5.79 -5.75 28.70
N GLU A 279 -5.68 -6.98 28.22
CA GLU A 279 -6.76 -7.96 28.28
C GLU A 279 -6.63 -8.80 29.56
#